data_AF-A0A8T7DIM8-F1
#
_entry.id   AF-A0A8T7DIM8-F1
#
_cell.length_a   1.000
_cell.length_b   1.000
_cell.length_c   1.000
_cell.angle_alpha   90.00
_cell.angle_beta   90.00
_cell.angle_gamma   90.00
#
_symmetry.space_group_name_H-M   'P 1'
#
loop_
_entity.id
_entity.type
_entity.pdbx_description
1 polymer ?
#
loop_
_entity_poly.entity_id
_entity_poly.type
_entity_poly.pdbx_seq_one_letter_code
_entity_poly.pdbx_strand_id
1 'polypeptide(L)' 'VIALDRQEKGKGELSAIQEVERDYNIPVAAIVRLENLIEYLQDDDSNIESLDMIQKYRDQYGSS' A
#
# COMPACT_ATOMS: atom_id res chain seq x y z
N VAL A 1 4.88 -13.24 -7.14
CA VAL A 1 4.06 -12.12 -7.62
C VAL A 1 2.76 -12.11 -6.84
N ILE A 2 2.32 -10.96 -6.34
CA ILE A 2 1.08 -10.77 -5.59
C ILE A 2 0.17 -9.76 -6.29
N ALA A 3 -1.13 -9.77 -5.98
CA ALA A 3 -2.10 -8.90 -6.64
C ALA A 3 -1.98 -7.43 -6.19
N LEU A 4 -2.00 -7.19 -4.88
CA LEU A 4 -1.95 -5.85 -4.30
C LEU A 4 -0.91 -5.79 -3.19
N ASP A 5 0.01 -4.86 -3.31
CA ASP A 5 0.83 -4.40 -2.20
C ASP A 5 0.12 -3.23 -1.51
N ARG A 6 -0.36 -3.49 -0.30
CA ARG A 6 -1.11 -2.53 0.51
C ARG A 6 -0.21 -1.45 1.14
N GLN A 7 1.11 -1.62 1.10
CA GLN A 7 2.10 -0.68 1.68
C GLN A 7 1.78 -0.29 3.14
N GLU A 8 1.29 -1.25 3.93
CA GLU A 8 0.89 -1.06 5.32
C GLU A 8 1.85 -1.74 6.29
N LYS A 9 2.07 -1.13 7.45
CA LYS A 9 2.84 -1.69 8.56
C LYS A 9 2.22 -3.00 9.04
N GLY A 10 3.07 -4.00 9.24
CA GLY A 10 2.70 -5.27 9.87
C GLY A 10 2.58 -5.10 11.39
N LYS A 11 3.16 -6.04 12.14
CA LYS A 11 3.21 -5.93 13.63
C LYS A 11 4.27 -4.94 14.11
N GLY A 12 5.23 -4.58 13.26
CA GLY A 12 6.26 -3.59 13.52
C GLY A 12 6.21 -2.46 12.48
N GLU A 13 7.34 -1.78 12.30
CA GLU A 13 7.44 -0.66 11.35
C GLU A 13 7.48 -1.08 9.87
N LEU A 14 7.88 -2.34 9.61
CA LEU A 14 7.95 -2.88 8.26
C LEU A 14 6.60 -3.44 7.82
N SER A 15 6.33 -3.36 6.52
CA SER A 15 5.23 -4.10 5.91
C SER A 15 5.52 -5.59 5.88
N ALA A 16 4.47 -6.41 5.78
CA ALA A 16 4.62 -7.86 5.61
C ALA A 16 5.49 -8.22 4.39
N ILE A 17 5.48 -7.38 3.35
CA ILE A 17 6.31 -7.57 2.16
C ILE A 17 7.77 -7.25 2.47
N GLN A 18 8.05 -6.11 3.11
CA GLN A 18 9.40 -5.73 3.53
C GLN A 18 10.01 -6.77 4.48
N GLU A 19 9.20 -7.36 5.38
CA GLU A 19 9.64 -8.45 6.26
C GLU A 19 10.03 -9.70 5.44
N VAL A 20 9.23 -10.11 4.45
CA VAL A 20 9.53 -11.25 3.58
C VAL A 20 10.79 -11.00 2.76
N GLU A 21 10.94 -9.81 2.17
CA GLU A 21 12.12 -9.45 1.39
C GLU A 21 13.39 -9.48 2.25
N ARG A 22 13.31 -8.97 3.49
CA ARG A 22 14.43 -8.98 4.44
C ARG A 22 14.79 -10.38 4.91
N ASP A 23 13.79 -11.17 5.33
CA ASP A 23 14.02 -12.44 6.02
C ASP A 23 14.44 -13.55 5.05
N TYR A 24 13.98 -13.49 3.79
CA TYR A 24 14.25 -14.51 2.78
C TYR A 24 15.16 -14.03 1.65
N ASN A 25 15.47 -12.73 1.58
CA ASN A 25 16.31 -12.12 0.55
C ASN A 25 15.76 -12.38 -0.87
N ILE A 26 14.43 -12.40 -1.00
CA ILE A 26 13.69 -12.65 -2.25
C ILE A 26 12.84 -11.41 -2.55
N PRO A 27 12.95 -10.80 -3.74
CA PRO A 27 12.12 -9.66 -4.11
C PRO A 27 10.66 -10.07 -4.31
N VAL A 28 9.72 -9.27 -3.82
CA VAL A 28 8.28 -9.49 -3.98
C VAL A 28 7.71 -8.50 -5.00
N ALA A 29 7.32 -9.01 -6.16
CA ALA A 29 6.63 -8.20 -7.17
C ALA A 29 5.12 -8.14 -6.92
N ALA A 30 4.52 -6.95 -7.08
CA ALA A 30 3.08 -6.71 -7.00
C ALA A 30 2.54 -6.21 -8.34
N ILE A 31 1.30 -6.60 -8.68
CA ILE A 31 0.61 -6.12 -9.88
C ILE A 31 0.18 -4.66 -9.68
N VAL A 32 -0.32 -4.32 -8.49
CA VAL A 32 -0.74 -2.96 -8.11
C VAL A 32 -0.22 -2.64 -6.72
N ARG A 33 0.06 -1.36 -6.44
CA ARG A 33 0.40 -0.81 -5.13
C ARG A 33 -0.67 0.17 -4.65
N LEU A 34 -0.72 0.43 -3.34
CA LEU A 34 -1.63 1.43 -2.77
C LEU A 34 -1.45 2.82 -3.41
N GLU A 35 -0.22 3.22 -3.72
CA GLU A 35 0.06 4.45 -4.47
C GLU A 35 -0.68 4.52 -5.83
N ASN A 36 -0.73 3.41 -6.58
CA ASN A 36 -1.44 3.37 -7.85
C ASN A 36 -2.97 3.44 -7.67
N LEU A 37 -3.48 2.88 -6.57
CA LEU A 37 -4.90 3.00 -6.22
C LEU A 37 -5.25 4.46 -5.88
N ILE A 38 -4.38 5.16 -5.16
CA ILE A 38 -4.56 6.58 -4.85
C ILE A 38 -4.55 7.41 -6.13
N GLU A 39 -3.58 7.18 -7.03
CA GLU A 39 -3.50 7.84 -8.34
C GLU A 39 -4.78 7.60 -9.15
N TYR A 40 -5.26 6.36 -9.23
CA TYR A 40 -6.48 6.01 -9.94
C TYR A 40 -7.73 6.73 -9.40
N LEU A 41 -7.85 6.87 -8.08
CA LEU A 41 -8.99 7.56 -7.48
C LEU A 41 -8.92 9.08 -7.64
N GLN A 42 -7.74 9.66 -7.86
CA GLN A 42 -7.57 11.10 -8.09
C GLN A 42 -8.09 11.56 -9.47
N ASP A 43 -8.22 10.65 -10.42
CA ASP A 43 -8.63 10.97 -11.80
C ASP A 43 -10.13 11.28 -11.95
N ASP A 44 -10.95 11.01 -10.94
CA ASP A 44 -12.41 11.21 -10.96
C ASP A 44 -12.91 11.81 -9.64
N ASP A 45 -13.47 13.01 -9.71
CA ASP A 45 -14.03 13.75 -8.58
C ASP A 45 -15.16 13.00 -7.85
N SER A 46 -15.80 12.01 -8.47
CA SER A 46 -16.78 11.15 -7.81
C SER A 46 -16.16 10.28 -6.70
N ASN A 47 -14.83 10.12 -6.69
CA ASN A 47 -14.10 9.31 -5.71
C ASN A 47 -13.57 10.10 -4.51
N ILE A 48 -13.82 11.41 -4.40
CA ILE A 48 -13.23 12.28 -3.37
C ILE A 48 -13.36 11.72 -1.95
N GLU A 49 -14.53 11.16 -1.59
CA GLU A 49 -14.74 10.57 -0.26
C GLU A 49 -13.88 9.31 -0.04
N SER A 50 -13.81 8.43 -1.06
CA SER A 50 -12.97 7.23 -1.00
C SER A 50 -11.49 7.59 -0.94
N LEU A 51 -11.08 8.61 -1.68
CA LEU A 51 -9.72 9.12 -1.69
C LEU A 51 -9.31 9.67 -0.32
N ASP A 52 -10.16 10.47 0.32
CA ASP A 52 -9.91 10.99 1.69
C ASP A 52 -9.79 9.86 2.72
N MET A 53 -10.68 8.87 2.64
CA MET A 53 -10.66 7.71 3.54
C MET A 53 -9.39 6.88 3.37
N ILE A 54 -8.92 6.66 2.13
CA ILE A 54 -7.69 5.92 1.85
C ILE A 54 -6.45 6.71 2.26
N GLN A 55 -6.43 8.04 2.07
CA GLN A 55 -5.32 8.87 2.53
C GLN A 55 -5.19 8.82 4.05
N LYS A 56 -6.30 8.96 4.79
CA LYS A 56 -6.30 8.81 6.25
C LYS A 56 -5.81 7.43 6.69
N TYR A 57 -6.24 6.38 5.99
CA TYR A 57 -5.76 5.02 6.24
C TYR A 57 -4.25 4.91 6.03
N ARG A 58 -3.72 5.45 4.93
CA ARG A 58 -2.29 5.49 4.63
C ARG A 58 -1.51 6.27 5.68
N ASP A 59 -2.00 7.41 6.13
CA ASP A 59 -1.33 8.21 7.16
C ASP A 59 -1.24 7.47 8.49
N GLN A 60 -2.27 6.68 8.83
CA GLN A 60 -2.33 5.93 10.07
C GLN A 60 -1.52 4.63 10.03
N TYR A 61 -1.52 3.92 8.90
CA TYR A 61 -1.02 2.54 8.81
C TYR A 61 0.08 2.34 7.76
N GLY A 62 0.41 3.35 6.96
CA GLY A 62 1.40 3.24 5.89
C GLY A 62 2.79 2.91 6.42
N SER A 63 3.45 1.93 5.80
CA SER A 63 4.87 1.65 6.05
C SER A 63 5.74 2.70 5.38
N SER A 64 6.84 3.07 6.04
CA SER A 64 7.83 4.03 5.52
C SER A 64 8.60 3.49 4.32
#